data_AF-A0A8W8NX59-F1
#
_entry.id   AF-A0A8W8NX59-F1
#
_cell.length_a   1.000
_cell.length_b   1.000
_cell.length_c   1.000
_cell.angle_alpha   90.00
_cell.angle_beta   90.00
_cell.angle_gamma   90.00
#
_symmetry.space_group_name_H-M   'P 1'
#
loop_
_entity.id
_entity.type
_entity.pdbx_description
1 polymer ?
#
loop_
_entity_poly.entity_id
_entity_poly.type
_entity_poly.pdbx_seq_one_letter_code
_entity_poly.pdbx_strand_id
1 'polypeptide(L)'
;MYEENAKQAIELMNTEAYVLGIFSSPITFAYENLMYDVVAHICSQKYMNKKWYNNLPPKSFYKIVFTFVLFMYSAFVLTSISTEYYKQGPARILEYSVYLWGLGDLLEEIIGYVGCPQTQGPSYIKTYSRMKRQIFDFWNAVDLLSHGLLITALFLRHFYEDETHTDARHIFALSLLVMYLRFLEVFLIHRTMGPTIIMIKEMLKDLLRFLFIAVFVVLGVGIYYHANLWPDHQTMWGDDLTKWRIWTIIYYPYWQLYGELNLDTLDGNKKRKEF
;
A
#
# COMPACT_ATOMS: atom_id res chain seq x y z
N MET A 1 -15.53 37.88 11.56
CA MET A 1 -16.59 36.84 11.73
C MET A 1 -16.26 35.76 12.75
N TYR A 2 -15.17 34.98 12.64
CA TYR A 2 -14.87 33.95 13.66
C TYR A 2 -14.56 34.53 15.04
N GLU A 3 -13.81 35.64 15.08
CA GLU A 3 -13.49 36.37 16.32
C GLU A 3 -14.71 37.02 16.98
N GLU A 4 -15.74 37.34 16.19
CA GLU A 4 -16.98 37.98 16.66
C GLU A 4 -18.01 36.96 17.12
N ASN A 5 -18.25 35.90 16.33
CA ASN A 5 -19.18 34.82 16.67
C ASN A 5 -18.71 33.47 16.11
N ALA A 6 -17.92 32.76 16.91
CA ALA A 6 -17.34 31.47 16.52
C ALA A 6 -18.39 30.40 16.19
N LYS A 7 -19.54 30.37 16.88
CA LYS A 7 -20.58 29.34 16.64
C LYS A 7 -21.25 29.55 15.30
N GLN A 8 -21.65 30.79 15.01
CA GLN A 8 -22.27 31.15 13.74
C GLN A 8 -21.28 30.94 12.57
N ALA A 9 -20.02 31.31 12.75
CA ALA A 9 -18.98 31.09 11.76
C ALA A 9 -18.77 29.59 11.44
N ILE A 10 -18.83 28.72 12.45
CA ILE A 10 -18.72 27.26 12.26
C ILE A 10 -19.93 26.71 11.48
N GLU A 11 -21.14 27.18 11.78
CA GLU A 11 -22.37 26.70 11.12
C GLU A 11 -22.45 27.15 9.65
N LEU A 12 -21.96 28.36 9.34
CA LEU A 12 -21.89 28.88 7.98
C LEU A 12 -20.96 28.09 7.05
N MET A 13 -20.03 27.29 7.58
CA MET A 13 -19.11 26.52 6.73
C MET A 13 -19.80 25.45 5.87
N ASN A 14 -21.00 25.02 6.26
CA ASN A 14 -21.79 24.01 5.54
C ASN A 14 -23.08 24.56 4.94
N THR A 15 -23.35 25.87 5.07
CA THR A 15 -24.52 26.46 4.43
C THR A 15 -24.29 26.49 2.93
N GLU A 16 -25.15 25.80 2.19
CA GLU A 16 -25.11 25.82 0.73
C GLU A 16 -25.61 27.18 0.24
N ALA A 17 -24.81 27.82 -0.60
CA ALA A 17 -25.16 29.09 -1.20
C ALA A 17 -25.02 28.98 -2.72
N TYR A 18 -25.93 29.66 -3.43
CA TYR A 18 -25.80 29.84 -4.86
C TYR A 18 -25.02 31.12 -5.13
N VAL A 19 -23.77 30.99 -5.56
CA VAL A 19 -22.89 32.13 -5.84
C VAL A 19 -22.33 31.95 -7.24
N LEU A 20 -22.54 32.96 -8.10
CA LEU A 20 -21.98 33.00 -9.47
C LEU A 20 -22.29 31.75 -10.32
N GLY A 21 -23.51 31.19 -10.19
CA GLY A 21 -23.90 30.01 -10.96
C GLY A 21 -23.53 28.67 -10.32
N ILE A 22 -22.84 28.69 -9.17
CA ILE A 22 -22.31 27.51 -8.49
C ILE A 22 -23.10 27.30 -7.20
N PHE A 23 -23.68 26.11 -7.04
CA PHE A 23 -24.34 25.67 -5.80
C PHE A 23 -23.34 24.84 -5.00
N SER A 24 -22.77 25.41 -3.92
CA SER A 24 -21.79 24.70 -3.09
C SER A 24 -21.72 25.27 -1.68
N SER A 25 -21.27 24.45 -0.72
CA SER A 25 -20.87 24.95 0.59
C SER A 25 -19.46 25.56 0.54
N PRO A 26 -19.13 26.55 1.40
CA PRO A 26 -17.79 27.14 1.45
C PRO A 26 -16.67 26.11 1.63
N ILE A 27 -16.88 25.09 2.46
CA ILE A 27 -15.91 24.00 2.67
C ILE A 27 -15.74 23.14 1.42
N THR A 28 -16.84 22.76 0.76
CA THR A 28 -16.80 21.93 -0.45
C THR A 28 -16.07 22.70 -1.57
N PHE A 29 -16.39 23.98 -1.73
CA PHE A 29 -15.75 24.85 -2.71
C PHE A 29 -14.25 25.00 -2.45
N ALA A 30 -13.85 25.24 -1.19
CA ALA A 30 -12.45 25.35 -0.81
C ALA A 30 -11.68 24.06 -1.11
N TYR A 31 -12.29 22.89 -0.85
CA TYR A 31 -11.69 21.59 -1.16
C TYR A 31 -11.55 21.36 -2.67
N GLU A 32 -12.59 21.63 -3.47
CA GLU A 32 -12.55 21.44 -4.93
C GLU A 32 -11.51 22.34 -5.62
N ASN A 33 -11.28 23.54 -5.09
CA ASN A 33 -10.30 24.48 -5.61
C ASN A 33 -8.92 24.39 -4.92
N LEU A 34 -8.69 23.36 -4.09
CA LEU A 34 -7.42 23.12 -3.40
C LEU A 34 -6.94 24.31 -2.54
N MET A 35 -7.88 25.04 -1.93
CA MET A 35 -7.60 26.17 -1.04
C MET A 35 -7.23 25.66 0.36
N TYR A 36 -6.03 25.07 0.50
CA TYR A 36 -5.60 24.40 1.73
C TYR A 36 -5.59 25.33 2.95
N ASP A 37 -5.28 26.62 2.78
CA ASP A 37 -5.27 27.59 3.89
C ASP A 37 -6.65 27.77 4.52
N VAL A 38 -7.70 27.79 3.69
CA VAL A 38 -9.10 27.89 4.15
C VAL A 38 -9.54 26.62 4.87
N VAL A 39 -9.14 25.45 4.35
CA VAL A 39 -9.44 24.15 4.98
C VAL A 39 -8.68 23.98 6.31
N ALA A 40 -7.45 24.49 6.38
CA ALA A 40 -6.61 24.45 7.57
C ALA A 40 -7.06 25.46 8.65
N HIS A 41 -7.91 26.43 8.32
CA HIS A 41 -8.38 27.42 9.27
C HIS A 41 -9.14 26.78 10.46
N ILE A 42 -9.06 27.43 11.63
CA ILE A 42 -9.59 26.91 12.90
C ILE A 42 -11.11 26.64 12.81
N CYS A 43 -11.87 27.49 12.10
CA CYS A 43 -13.31 27.27 11.86
C CYS A 43 -13.59 25.94 11.16
N SER A 44 -12.85 25.68 10.08
CA SER A 44 -12.98 24.49 9.24
C SER A 44 -12.64 23.24 10.04
N GLN A 45 -11.53 23.28 10.79
CA GLN A 45 -11.12 22.18 11.66
C GLN A 45 -12.14 21.90 12.77
N LYS A 46 -12.67 22.93 13.44
CA LYS A 46 -13.69 22.78 14.49
C LYS A 46 -15.00 22.25 13.93
N TYR A 47 -15.41 22.71 12.75
CA TYR A 47 -16.57 22.18 12.04
C TYR A 47 -16.38 20.69 11.70
N MET A 48 -15.24 20.31 11.10
CA MET A 48 -14.93 18.92 10.76
C MET A 48 -14.88 18.03 11.99
N ASN A 49 -14.29 18.50 13.10
CA ASN A 49 -14.30 17.78 14.38
C ASN A 49 -15.73 17.60 14.90
N LYS A 50 -16.57 18.65 14.89
CA LYS A 50 -17.98 18.56 15.29
C LYS A 50 -18.73 17.53 14.43
N LYS A 51 -18.51 17.53 13.11
CA LYS A 51 -19.11 16.55 12.19
C LYS A 51 -18.61 15.13 12.45
N TRP A 52 -17.32 14.96 12.75
CA TRP A 52 -16.71 13.68 13.07
C TRP A 52 -17.29 13.04 14.34
N TYR A 53 -17.50 13.84 15.40
CA TYR A 53 -18.04 13.34 16.67
C TYR A 53 -19.58 13.22 16.68
N ASN A 54 -20.32 14.07 15.95
CA ASN A 54 -21.78 14.13 16.04
C ASN A 54 -22.52 13.24 15.02
N ASN A 55 -21.95 12.98 13.83
CA ASN A 55 -22.73 12.44 12.70
C ASN A 55 -22.44 10.98 12.28
N LEU A 56 -21.78 10.11 13.07
CA LEU A 56 -21.67 8.67 12.76
C LEU A 56 -21.28 7.78 13.97
N PRO A 57 -21.93 6.62 14.18
CA PRO A 57 -21.27 5.41 14.69
C PRO A 57 -20.88 4.47 13.52
N PRO A 58 -19.88 3.58 13.65
CA PRO A 58 -18.54 3.75 14.19
C PRO A 58 -17.53 3.54 13.04
N LYS A 59 -16.90 4.61 12.54
CA LYS A 59 -15.67 4.46 11.74
C LYS A 59 -14.55 3.73 12.51
N SER A 60 -14.70 3.52 13.81
CA SER A 60 -13.83 2.64 14.60
C SER A 60 -14.15 1.15 14.42
N PHE A 61 -15.39 0.77 14.07
CA PHE A 61 -15.79 -0.63 13.95
C PHE A 61 -15.21 -1.28 12.71
N TYR A 62 -15.25 -0.63 11.54
CA TYR A 62 -14.58 -1.16 10.35
C TYR A 62 -13.08 -1.34 10.59
N LYS A 63 -12.43 -0.47 11.38
CA LYS A 63 -11.01 -0.59 11.75
C LYS A 63 -10.74 -1.80 12.63
N ILE A 64 -11.61 -2.05 13.60
CA ILE A 64 -11.55 -3.23 14.47
C ILE A 64 -11.76 -4.50 13.65
N VAL A 65 -12.77 -4.51 12.76
CA VAL A 65 -13.04 -5.61 11.83
C VAL A 65 -11.85 -5.86 10.92
N PHE A 66 -11.26 -4.82 10.33
CA PHE A 66 -10.07 -4.90 9.47
C PHE A 66 -8.88 -5.52 10.22
N THR A 67 -8.64 -5.08 11.46
CA THR A 67 -7.56 -5.62 12.30
C THR A 67 -7.80 -7.09 12.64
N PHE A 68 -9.04 -7.47 12.93
CA PHE A 68 -9.41 -8.87 13.19
C PHE A 68 -9.21 -9.74 11.95
N VAL A 69 -9.63 -9.27 10.77
CA VAL A 69 -9.44 -10.01 9.52
C VAL A 69 -7.97 -10.16 9.15
N LEU A 70 -7.13 -9.14 9.39
CA LEU A 70 -5.68 -9.27 9.22
C LEU A 70 -5.09 -10.40 10.08
N PHE A 71 -5.53 -10.50 11.34
CA PHE A 71 -5.08 -11.58 12.21
C PHE A 71 -5.51 -12.95 11.68
N MET A 72 -6.76 -13.07 11.21
CA MET A 72 -7.30 -14.30 10.61
C MET A 72 -6.57 -14.67 9.32
N TYR A 73 -6.24 -13.68 8.48
CA TYR A 73 -5.52 -13.90 7.23
C TYR A 73 -4.07 -14.33 7.49
N SER A 74 -3.41 -13.71 8.47
CA SER A 74 -2.09 -14.17 8.93
C SER A 74 -2.12 -15.61 9.42
N ALA A 75 -3.09 -15.96 10.28
CA ALA A 75 -3.27 -17.32 10.74
C ALA A 75 -3.48 -18.30 9.57
N PHE A 76 -4.28 -17.92 8.56
CA PHE A 76 -4.48 -18.70 7.34
C PHE A 76 -3.19 -18.92 6.55
N VAL A 77 -2.40 -17.88 6.27
CA VAL A 77 -1.14 -18.00 5.49
C VAL A 77 -0.07 -18.81 6.24
N LEU A 78 -0.08 -18.75 7.57
CA LEU A 78 0.80 -19.54 8.45
C LEU A 78 0.41 -21.02 8.47
N THR A 79 -0.89 -21.35 8.41
CA THR A 79 -1.34 -22.74 8.28
C THR A 79 -1.03 -23.29 6.88
N SER A 80 -0.37 -24.45 6.82
CA SER A 80 0.00 -25.08 5.55
C SER A 80 -1.24 -25.50 4.75
N ILE A 81 -1.38 -24.92 3.56
CA ILE A 81 -2.46 -25.16 2.59
C ILE A 81 -2.49 -26.63 2.11
N SER A 82 -1.35 -27.34 2.17
CA SER A 82 -1.17 -28.69 1.62
C SER A 82 -1.37 -29.85 2.61
N THR A 83 -1.46 -29.59 3.92
CA THR A 83 -1.55 -30.67 4.93
C THR A 83 -2.96 -31.23 5.07
N GLU A 84 -3.11 -32.54 5.39
CA GLU A 84 -4.40 -33.22 5.63
C GLU A 84 -5.31 -32.51 6.65
N TYR A 85 -4.72 -31.69 7.53
CA TYR A 85 -5.42 -30.78 8.45
C TYR A 85 -6.40 -29.79 7.76
N TYR A 86 -6.16 -29.51 6.48
CA TYR A 86 -6.99 -28.65 5.66
C TYR A 86 -8.30 -29.34 5.21
N LYS A 87 -8.31 -30.67 5.08
CA LYS A 87 -9.50 -31.44 4.66
C LYS A 87 -10.55 -31.62 5.77
N GLN A 88 -10.19 -31.47 7.04
CA GLN A 88 -11.10 -31.71 8.19
C GLN A 88 -11.22 -30.56 9.22
N GLY A 89 -10.59 -29.40 9.00
CA GLY A 89 -10.32 -28.45 10.08
C GLY A 89 -10.96 -27.05 10.03
N PRO A 90 -10.72 -26.24 11.11
CA PRO A 90 -11.11 -24.83 11.22
C PRO A 90 -10.41 -23.90 10.21
N ALA A 91 -9.32 -24.34 9.58
CA ALA A 91 -8.57 -23.57 8.58
C ALA A 91 -9.43 -23.20 7.35
N ARG A 92 -10.38 -24.05 6.97
CA ARG A 92 -11.31 -23.79 5.86
C ARG A 92 -12.28 -22.63 6.17
N ILE A 93 -12.63 -22.45 7.44
CA ILE A 93 -13.47 -21.33 7.89
C ILE A 93 -12.67 -20.02 7.79
N LEU A 94 -11.38 -20.05 8.14
CA LEU A 94 -10.49 -18.89 8.01
C LEU A 94 -10.40 -18.44 6.56
N GLU A 95 -10.16 -19.36 5.65
CA GLU A 95 -10.05 -19.09 4.22
C GLU A 95 -11.33 -18.46 3.65
N TYR A 96 -12.49 -19.08 3.86
CA TYR A 96 -13.75 -18.53 3.36
C TYR A 96 -14.09 -17.18 4.00
N SER A 97 -13.70 -16.94 5.25
CA SER A 97 -13.90 -15.64 5.88
C SER A 97 -13.05 -14.54 5.22
N VAL A 98 -11.80 -14.84 4.85
CA VAL A 98 -10.95 -13.94 4.06
C VAL A 98 -11.54 -13.68 2.67
N TYR A 99 -12.11 -14.71 2.03
CA TYR A 99 -12.71 -14.57 0.70
C TYR A 99 -13.95 -13.69 0.72
N LEU A 100 -14.85 -13.94 1.67
CA LEU A 100 -16.07 -13.15 1.85
C LEU A 100 -15.74 -11.71 2.19
N TRP A 101 -14.75 -11.49 3.06
CA TRP A 101 -14.31 -10.16 3.42
C TRP A 101 -13.68 -9.43 2.23
N GLY A 102 -12.74 -10.06 1.52
CA GLY A 102 -12.10 -9.46 0.34
C GLY A 102 -13.09 -9.14 -0.78
N LEU A 103 -14.15 -9.96 -0.95
CA LEU A 103 -15.24 -9.66 -1.87
C LEU A 103 -16.05 -8.44 -1.41
N GLY A 104 -16.37 -8.34 -0.12
CA GLY A 104 -17.07 -7.17 0.43
C GLY A 104 -16.29 -5.88 0.23
N ASP A 105 -14.99 -5.92 0.46
CA ASP A 105 -14.06 -4.79 0.28
C ASP A 105 -13.94 -4.38 -1.20
N LEU A 106 -13.83 -5.35 -2.11
CA LEU A 106 -13.89 -5.13 -3.56
C LEU A 106 -15.19 -4.45 -3.99
N LEU A 107 -16.33 -4.89 -3.45
CA LEU A 107 -17.62 -4.29 -3.76
C LEU A 107 -17.72 -2.86 -3.24
N GLU A 108 -17.21 -2.57 -2.04
CA GLU A 108 -17.16 -1.22 -1.49
C GLU A 108 -16.34 -0.29 -2.40
N GLU A 109 -15.19 -0.75 -2.89
CA GLU A 109 -14.34 0.01 -3.81
C GLU A 109 -15.01 0.22 -5.18
N ILE A 110 -15.67 -0.82 -5.72
CA ILE A 110 -16.43 -0.70 -6.99
C ILE A 110 -17.59 0.29 -6.82
N ILE A 111 -18.32 0.24 -5.71
CA ILE A 111 -19.39 1.20 -5.40
C ILE A 111 -18.83 2.61 -5.28
N GLY A 112 -17.65 2.76 -4.67
CA GLY A 112 -16.91 4.02 -4.58
C GLY A 112 -16.50 4.59 -5.94
N TYR A 113 -16.01 3.74 -6.86
CA TYR A 113 -15.59 4.15 -8.20
C TYR A 113 -16.77 4.44 -9.14
N VAL A 114 -17.81 3.59 -9.13
CA VAL A 114 -18.99 3.71 -10.01
C VAL A 114 -19.88 4.87 -9.57
N GLY A 115 -19.89 5.21 -8.28
CA GLY A 115 -20.57 6.37 -7.72
C GLY A 115 -22.09 6.28 -7.84
N CYS A 116 -22.77 5.89 -6.76
CA CYS A 116 -24.18 6.25 -6.60
C CYS A 116 -24.23 7.75 -6.25
N PRO A 117 -24.83 8.62 -7.08
CA PRO A 117 -24.75 10.06 -6.90
C PRO A 117 -25.70 10.49 -5.78
N GLN A 118 -25.20 10.55 -4.55
CA GLN A 118 -25.87 11.32 -3.50
C GLN A 118 -25.29 12.73 -3.49
N THR A 119 -25.99 13.60 -4.23
CA THR A 119 -26.02 15.07 -4.26
C THR A 119 -25.51 15.72 -5.56
N GLN A 120 -26.51 16.03 -6.39
CA GLN A 120 -26.66 16.98 -7.52
C GLN A 120 -25.43 17.76 -8.05
N GLY A 121 -25.10 17.51 -9.32
CA GLY A 121 -24.36 18.43 -10.20
C GLY A 121 -24.03 17.79 -11.56
N PRO A 122 -24.42 18.38 -12.71
CA PRO A 122 -24.16 17.78 -14.02
C PRO A 122 -22.77 18.17 -14.52
N SER A 123 -21.87 17.20 -14.71
CA SER A 123 -20.68 17.32 -15.57
C SER A 123 -20.01 15.96 -15.83
N TYR A 124 -20.54 15.19 -16.79
CA TYR A 124 -19.98 13.92 -17.27
C TYR A 124 -18.53 14.05 -17.78
N ILE A 125 -18.13 15.24 -18.28
CA ILE A 125 -16.80 15.49 -18.89
C ILE A 125 -15.69 15.72 -17.83
N LYS A 126 -16.04 16.03 -16.57
CA LYS A 126 -15.06 16.16 -15.47
C LYS A 126 -14.82 14.84 -14.72
N THR A 127 -15.53 13.78 -15.07
CA THR A 127 -15.46 12.48 -14.39
C THR A 127 -14.15 11.75 -14.69
N TYR A 128 -13.66 11.77 -15.93
CA TYR A 128 -12.40 11.10 -16.28
C TYR A 128 -11.19 11.75 -15.61
N SER A 129 -11.13 13.09 -15.52
CA SER A 129 -10.04 13.78 -14.82
C SER A 129 -10.11 13.60 -13.30
N ARG A 130 -11.32 13.49 -12.73
CA ARG A 130 -11.54 13.13 -11.33
C ARG A 130 -11.13 11.67 -11.03
N MET A 131 -11.53 10.72 -11.87
CA MET A 131 -11.14 9.30 -11.77
C MET A 131 -9.64 9.11 -11.96
N LYS A 132 -9.03 9.78 -12.95
CA LYS A 132 -7.58 9.76 -13.16
C LYS A 132 -6.86 10.26 -11.91
N ARG A 133 -7.31 11.39 -11.34
CA ARG A 133 -6.73 11.91 -10.08
C ARG A 133 -6.87 10.90 -8.92
N GLN A 134 -8.00 10.22 -8.80
CA GLN A 134 -8.19 9.16 -7.79
C GLN A 134 -7.24 7.98 -8.03
N ILE A 135 -7.03 7.51 -9.26
CA ILE A 135 -6.12 6.38 -9.53
C ILE A 135 -4.65 6.72 -9.24
N PHE A 136 -4.25 7.98 -9.42
CA PHE A 136 -2.87 8.42 -9.15
C PHE A 136 -2.58 8.65 -7.65
N ASP A 137 -3.58 8.55 -6.77
CA ASP A 137 -3.34 8.58 -5.35
C ASP A 137 -2.62 7.30 -4.91
N PHE A 138 -1.49 7.47 -4.21
CA PHE A 138 -0.67 6.36 -3.72
C PHE A 138 -1.46 5.30 -2.94
N TRP A 139 -2.43 5.72 -2.13
CA TRP A 139 -3.25 4.81 -1.32
C TRP A 139 -4.17 3.98 -2.20
N ASN A 140 -4.87 4.61 -3.14
CA ASN A 140 -5.72 3.90 -4.10
C ASN A 140 -4.92 2.94 -5.00
N ALA A 141 -3.66 3.26 -5.32
CA ALA A 141 -2.77 2.34 -6.03
C ALA A 141 -2.40 1.11 -5.17
N VAL A 142 -2.14 1.30 -3.88
CA VAL A 142 -1.91 0.21 -2.92
C VAL A 142 -3.17 -0.65 -2.74
N ASP A 143 -4.35 -0.02 -2.71
CA ASP A 143 -5.64 -0.73 -2.64
C ASP A 143 -5.89 -1.55 -3.91
N LEU A 144 -5.64 -0.99 -5.10
CA LEU A 144 -5.77 -1.74 -6.34
C LEU A 144 -4.80 -2.93 -6.37
N LEU A 145 -3.56 -2.73 -5.89
CA LEU A 145 -2.55 -3.78 -5.81
C LEU A 145 -2.96 -4.90 -4.83
N SER A 146 -3.48 -4.57 -3.65
CA SER A 146 -3.91 -5.56 -2.65
C SER A 146 -5.02 -6.45 -3.21
N HIS A 147 -6.03 -5.84 -3.83
CA HIS A 147 -7.14 -6.55 -4.45
C HIS A 147 -6.70 -7.39 -5.65
N GLY A 148 -5.83 -6.86 -6.51
CA GLY A 148 -5.29 -7.58 -7.66
C GLY A 148 -4.49 -8.82 -7.26
N LEU A 149 -3.65 -8.70 -6.22
CA LEU A 149 -2.89 -9.83 -5.68
C LEU A 149 -3.80 -10.87 -5.02
N LEU A 150 -4.83 -10.44 -4.27
CA LEU A 150 -5.80 -11.35 -3.66
C LEU A 150 -6.55 -12.15 -4.72
N ILE A 151 -7.07 -11.48 -5.76
CA ILE A 151 -7.74 -12.12 -6.89
C ILE A 151 -6.81 -13.12 -7.58
N THR A 152 -5.56 -12.73 -7.83
CA THR A 152 -4.55 -13.62 -8.44
C THR A 152 -4.29 -14.85 -7.56
N ALA A 153 -4.18 -14.69 -6.24
CA ALA A 153 -4.01 -15.81 -5.31
C ALA A 153 -5.20 -16.78 -5.35
N LEU A 154 -6.43 -16.26 -5.42
CA LEU A 154 -7.65 -17.06 -5.57
C LEU A 154 -7.67 -17.83 -6.90
N PHE A 155 -7.26 -17.17 -8.00
CA PHE A 155 -7.17 -17.81 -9.31
C PHE A 155 -6.15 -18.95 -9.30
N LEU A 156 -4.94 -18.73 -8.78
CA LEU A 156 -3.95 -19.81 -8.68
C LEU A 156 -4.44 -20.96 -7.79
N ARG A 157 -5.16 -20.64 -6.70
CA ARG A 157 -5.70 -21.66 -5.80
C ARG A 157 -6.76 -22.55 -6.45
N HIS A 158 -7.58 -22.02 -7.37
CA HIS A 158 -8.70 -22.76 -7.95
C HIS A 158 -8.42 -23.34 -9.35
N PHE A 159 -7.58 -22.68 -10.15
CA PHE A 159 -7.31 -23.09 -11.53
C PHE A 159 -6.01 -23.89 -11.70
N TYR A 160 -5.11 -23.85 -10.71
CA TYR A 160 -3.82 -24.55 -10.77
C TYR A 160 -3.72 -25.54 -9.59
N GLU A 161 -4.21 -26.75 -9.81
CA GLU A 161 -4.07 -27.85 -8.84
C GLU A 161 -2.66 -28.45 -8.97
N ASP A 162 -1.73 -27.96 -8.16
CA ASP A 162 -0.40 -28.53 -8.02
C ASP A 162 -0.31 -29.34 -6.71
N GLU A 163 0.49 -30.42 -6.66
CA GLU A 163 0.49 -31.36 -5.51
C GLU A 163 0.82 -30.66 -4.17
N THR A 164 1.57 -29.55 -4.20
CA THR A 164 2.03 -28.83 -3.00
C THR A 164 1.48 -27.41 -2.85
N HIS A 165 0.83 -26.84 -3.88
CA HIS A 165 0.28 -25.47 -3.89
C HIS A 165 1.25 -24.38 -3.36
N THR A 166 2.57 -24.56 -3.55
CA THR A 166 3.60 -23.63 -3.05
C THR A 166 3.45 -22.24 -3.64
N ASP A 167 3.09 -22.16 -4.92
CA ASP A 167 3.03 -20.89 -5.65
C ASP A 167 1.83 -20.06 -5.20
N ALA A 168 0.68 -20.69 -5.00
CA ALA A 168 -0.49 -20.05 -4.41
C ALA A 168 -0.17 -19.50 -3.01
N ARG A 169 0.59 -20.26 -2.19
CA ARG A 169 1.03 -19.81 -0.86
C ARG A 169 1.92 -18.57 -0.92
N HIS A 170 2.89 -18.52 -1.84
CA HIS A 170 3.76 -17.36 -1.99
C HIS A 170 2.96 -16.11 -2.38
N ILE A 171 1.97 -16.25 -3.25
CA ILE A 171 1.13 -15.11 -3.68
C ILE A 171 0.18 -14.69 -2.55
N PHE A 172 -0.41 -15.62 -1.78
CA PHE A 172 -1.17 -15.26 -0.57
C PHE A 172 -0.31 -14.55 0.48
N ALA A 173 0.95 -14.97 0.66
CA ALA A 173 1.87 -14.29 1.57
C ALA A 173 2.23 -12.87 1.10
N LEU A 174 2.44 -12.69 -0.21
CA LEU A 174 2.68 -11.37 -0.80
C LEU A 174 1.43 -10.47 -0.68
N SER A 175 0.24 -11.02 -0.94
CA SER A 175 -1.04 -10.33 -0.75
C SER A 175 -1.23 -9.87 0.69
N LEU A 176 -0.94 -10.73 1.67
CA LEU A 176 -0.98 -10.39 3.10
C LEU A 176 -0.04 -9.22 3.43
N LEU A 177 1.18 -9.22 2.90
CA LEU A 177 2.14 -8.12 3.09
C LEU A 177 1.56 -6.79 2.60
N VAL A 178 0.97 -6.76 1.41
CA VAL A 178 0.36 -5.54 0.87
C VAL A 178 -0.87 -5.13 1.69
N MET A 179 -1.64 -6.08 2.21
CA MET A 179 -2.78 -5.80 3.10
C MET A 179 -2.35 -5.14 4.42
N TYR A 180 -1.18 -5.51 4.96
CA TYR A 180 -0.57 -4.81 6.09
C TYR A 180 -0.11 -3.38 5.73
N LEU A 181 0.37 -3.15 4.50
CA LEU A 181 0.68 -1.78 4.04
C LEU A 181 -0.60 -0.94 3.92
N ARG A 182 -1.70 -1.53 3.43
CA ARG A 182 -3.01 -0.88 3.39
C ARG A 182 -3.52 -0.50 4.77
N PHE A 183 -3.21 -1.29 5.81
CA PHE A 183 -3.54 -0.93 7.19
C PHE A 183 -2.99 0.44 7.62
N LEU A 184 -1.90 0.92 7.01
CA LEU A 184 -1.34 2.24 7.30
C LEU A 184 -2.33 3.38 6.98
N GLU A 185 -3.23 3.17 6.02
CA GLU A 185 -4.26 4.15 5.66
C GLU A 185 -5.21 4.42 6.84
N VAL A 186 -5.50 3.39 7.65
CA VAL A 186 -6.34 3.51 8.84
C VAL A 186 -5.73 4.47 9.87
N PHE A 187 -4.40 4.52 9.95
CA PHE A 187 -3.65 5.40 10.82
C PHE A 187 -3.58 6.84 10.32
N LEU A 188 -3.87 7.13 9.04
CA LEU A 188 -3.93 8.51 8.50
C LEU A 188 -4.98 9.37 9.21
N ILE A 189 -6.07 8.73 9.65
CA ILE A 189 -7.16 9.40 10.37
C ILE A 189 -6.73 9.75 11.80
N HIS A 190 -5.70 9.09 12.35
CA HIS A 190 -5.26 9.33 13.71
C HIS A 190 -4.53 10.68 13.83
N ARG A 191 -4.90 11.49 14.81
CA ARG A 191 -4.42 12.88 14.95
C ARG A 191 -2.90 13.02 15.04
N THR A 192 -2.21 12.05 15.66
CA THR A 192 -0.74 12.10 15.82
C THR A 192 0.00 11.29 14.77
N MET A 193 -0.56 10.16 14.32
CA MET A 193 0.13 9.25 13.39
C MET A 193 -0.10 9.65 11.92
N GLY A 194 -1.22 10.32 11.61
CA GLY A 194 -1.50 10.74 10.25
C GLY A 194 -0.45 11.70 9.69
N PRO A 195 -0.10 12.80 10.38
CA PRO A 195 0.95 13.70 9.92
C PRO A 195 2.31 13.02 9.77
N THR A 196 2.68 12.11 10.68
CA THR A 196 3.96 11.39 10.60
C THR A 196 4.01 10.45 9.40
N ILE A 197 2.93 9.73 9.10
CA ILE A 197 2.84 8.88 7.90
C ILE A 197 2.90 9.72 6.62
N ILE A 198 2.23 10.88 6.57
CA ILE A 198 2.30 11.79 5.42
C ILE A 198 3.73 12.30 5.23
N MET A 199 4.44 12.66 6.30
CA MET A 199 5.86 13.03 6.23
C MET A 199 6.72 11.89 5.68
N ILE A 200 6.57 10.67 6.20
CA ILE A 200 7.31 9.49 5.72
C ILE A 200 7.04 9.25 4.22
N LYS A 201 5.79 9.36 3.77
CA LYS A 201 5.41 9.20 2.35
C LYS A 201 6.13 10.21 1.46
N GLU A 202 6.23 11.47 1.88
CA GLU A 202 6.93 12.50 1.10
C GLU A 202 8.44 12.26 1.12
N MET A 203 9.03 11.85 2.25
CA MET A 203 10.45 11.50 2.33
C MET A 203 10.80 10.25 1.53
N LEU A 204 9.86 9.31 1.32
CA LEU A 204 10.10 8.12 0.51
C LEU A 204 10.41 8.48 -0.95
N LYS A 205 9.82 9.55 -1.49
CA LYS A 205 10.12 10.02 -2.86
C LYS A 205 11.58 10.49 -2.96
N ASP A 206 12.09 11.14 -1.92
CA ASP A 206 13.50 11.55 -1.84
C ASP A 206 14.43 10.35 -1.69
N LEU A 207 14.04 9.40 -0.84
CA LEU A 207 14.78 8.16 -0.61
C LEU A 207 14.90 7.33 -1.90
N LEU A 208 13.84 7.24 -2.71
CA LEU A 208 13.88 6.52 -3.98
C LEU A 208 14.89 7.14 -4.96
N ARG A 209 14.97 8.47 -5.01
CA ARG A 209 15.98 9.18 -5.83
C ARG A 209 17.40 8.88 -5.37
N PHE A 210 17.62 8.84 -4.05
CA PHE A 210 18.91 8.45 -3.49
C PHE A 210 19.25 6.98 -3.77
N LEU A 211 18.30 6.07 -3.58
CA LEU A 211 18.48 4.64 -3.80
C LEU A 211 18.88 4.34 -5.25
N PHE A 212 18.30 5.07 -6.21
CA PHE A 212 18.69 4.95 -7.62
C PHE A 212 20.18 5.21 -7.82
N ILE A 213 20.72 6.29 -7.25
CA ILE A 213 22.15 6.59 -7.31
C ILE A 213 22.97 5.52 -6.59
N ALA A 214 22.52 5.08 -5.41
CA ALA A 214 23.20 4.05 -4.64
C ALA A 214 23.31 2.73 -5.41
N VAL A 215 22.27 2.33 -6.17
CA VAL A 215 22.31 1.13 -7.02
C VAL A 215 23.43 1.21 -8.05
N PHE A 216 23.65 2.36 -8.71
CA PHE A 216 24.77 2.50 -9.66
C PHE A 216 26.14 2.37 -8.98
N VAL A 217 26.30 2.95 -7.79
CA VAL A 217 27.56 2.84 -7.03
C VAL A 217 27.82 1.39 -6.61
N VAL A 218 26.80 0.71 -6.05
CA VAL A 218 26.88 -0.70 -5.63
C VAL A 218 27.18 -1.60 -6.82
N LEU A 219 26.56 -1.37 -7.98
CA LEU A 219 26.85 -2.10 -9.20
C LEU A 219 28.30 -1.91 -9.66
N GLY A 220 28.82 -0.67 -9.62
CA GLY A 220 30.21 -0.40 -10.00
C GLY A 220 31.22 -1.15 -9.12
N VAL A 221 31.03 -1.11 -7.80
CA VAL A 221 31.88 -1.85 -6.85
C VAL A 221 31.69 -3.38 -7.02
N GLY A 222 30.45 -3.83 -7.23
CA GLY A 222 30.16 -5.24 -7.45
C GLY A 222 30.84 -5.82 -8.67
N ILE A 223 30.84 -5.08 -9.80
CA ILE A 223 31.54 -5.49 -11.02
C ILE A 223 33.05 -5.54 -10.77
N TYR A 224 33.61 -4.55 -10.05
CA TYR A 224 35.02 -4.54 -9.67
C TYR A 224 35.40 -5.79 -8.85
N TYR A 225 34.60 -6.14 -7.83
CA TYR A 225 34.83 -7.35 -7.06
C TYR A 225 34.71 -8.61 -7.92
N HIS A 226 33.66 -8.73 -8.73
CA HIS A 226 33.46 -9.92 -9.54
C HIS A 226 34.60 -10.13 -10.56
N ALA A 227 35.12 -9.05 -11.16
CA ALA A 227 36.23 -9.11 -12.10
C ALA A 227 37.53 -9.62 -11.44
N ASN A 228 37.78 -9.22 -10.19
CA ASN A 228 39.01 -9.58 -9.48
C ASN A 228 38.93 -10.93 -8.78
N LEU A 229 37.76 -11.31 -8.26
CA LEU A 229 37.58 -12.59 -7.57
C LEU A 229 37.52 -13.78 -8.53
N TRP A 230 37.02 -13.58 -9.76
CA TRP A 230 36.83 -14.64 -10.75
C TRP A 230 37.38 -14.25 -12.14
N PRO A 231 38.71 -14.20 -12.31
CA PRO A 231 39.35 -13.73 -13.56
C PRO A 231 39.08 -14.62 -14.79
N ASP A 232 38.87 -15.92 -14.61
CA ASP A 232 38.69 -16.90 -15.72
C ASP A 232 37.21 -17.28 -15.98
N HIS A 233 36.27 -16.55 -15.39
CA HIS A 233 34.84 -16.85 -15.54
C HIS A 233 34.29 -16.35 -16.89
N GLN A 234 34.59 -17.04 -17.99
CA GLN A 234 34.11 -16.68 -19.34
C GLN A 234 32.61 -16.97 -19.57
N THR A 235 31.96 -17.73 -18.70
CA THR A 235 30.55 -18.11 -18.88
C THR A 235 29.55 -17.10 -18.30
N MET A 236 29.90 -15.82 -18.12
CA MET A 236 28.96 -14.76 -17.70
C MET A 236 27.68 -14.71 -18.55
N TRP A 237 27.79 -15.07 -19.83
CA TRP A 237 26.69 -15.05 -20.80
C TRP A 237 26.39 -16.44 -21.40
N GLY A 238 26.91 -17.52 -20.80
CA GLY A 238 26.64 -18.89 -21.27
C GLY A 238 25.19 -19.31 -21.04
N ASP A 239 24.70 -20.21 -21.90
CA ASP A 239 23.29 -20.54 -22.23
C ASP A 239 22.26 -20.73 -21.10
N ASP A 240 22.68 -20.76 -19.84
CA ASP A 240 21.79 -20.85 -18.68
C ASP A 240 21.54 -19.46 -18.06
N LEU A 241 20.80 -18.63 -18.79
CA LEU A 241 20.20 -17.36 -18.32
C LEU A 241 19.28 -17.52 -17.09
N THR A 242 19.10 -18.76 -16.64
CA THR A 242 18.02 -19.22 -15.76
C THR A 242 18.23 -18.90 -14.28
N LYS A 243 19.47 -18.65 -13.83
CA LYS A 243 19.75 -18.19 -12.47
C LYS A 243 20.30 -16.78 -12.51
N TRP A 244 19.55 -15.86 -11.94
CA TRP A 244 19.82 -14.44 -11.75
C TRP A 244 21.22 -14.10 -11.16
N ARG A 245 22.29 -14.23 -11.95
CA ARG A 245 23.68 -14.02 -11.54
C ARG A 245 24.05 -12.56 -11.28
N ILE A 246 23.20 -11.60 -11.67
CA ILE A 246 23.32 -10.19 -11.27
C ILE A 246 23.23 -10.05 -9.73
N TRP A 247 22.47 -10.92 -9.04
CA TRP A 247 22.43 -10.90 -7.57
C TRP A 247 23.79 -11.21 -6.95
N THR A 248 24.59 -12.09 -7.56
CA THR A 248 25.95 -12.41 -7.08
C THR A 248 26.87 -11.18 -7.13
N ILE A 249 26.69 -10.32 -8.14
CA ILE A 249 27.46 -9.07 -8.30
C ILE A 249 27.07 -8.05 -7.21
N ILE A 250 25.78 -7.93 -6.91
CA ILE A 250 25.26 -6.94 -5.97
C ILE A 250 25.41 -7.39 -4.50
N TYR A 251 25.45 -8.69 -4.23
CA TYR A 251 25.38 -9.26 -2.88
C TYR A 251 26.43 -8.68 -1.92
N TYR A 252 27.71 -8.83 -2.23
CA TYR A 252 28.81 -8.36 -1.36
C TYR A 252 28.79 -6.84 -1.11
N PRO A 253 28.78 -5.98 -2.14
CA PRO A 253 28.78 -4.52 -1.91
C PRO A 253 27.49 -4.04 -1.23
N TYR A 254 26.36 -4.72 -1.41
CA TYR A 254 25.13 -4.41 -0.69
C TYR A 254 25.24 -4.68 0.81
N TRP A 255 25.69 -5.87 1.22
CA TRP A 255 25.83 -6.21 2.65
C TRP A 255 26.88 -5.34 3.36
N GLN A 256 27.90 -4.89 2.64
CA GLN A 256 28.89 -3.93 3.17
C GLN A 256 28.28 -2.58 3.55
N LEU A 257 27.21 -2.13 2.87
CA LEU A 257 26.49 -0.91 3.27
C LEU A 257 25.85 -1.06 4.67
N TYR A 258 25.53 -2.28 5.08
CA TYR A 258 24.97 -2.60 6.40
C TYR A 258 26.03 -2.99 7.44
N GLY A 259 27.33 -2.94 7.07
CA GLY A 259 28.45 -3.28 7.96
C GLY A 259 28.85 -4.76 7.96
N GLU A 260 28.23 -5.60 7.14
CA GLU A 260 28.63 -7.00 6.96
C GLU A 260 29.73 -7.10 5.90
N LEU A 261 30.99 -7.04 6.35
CA LEU A 261 32.16 -6.96 5.46
C LEU A 261 32.51 -8.26 4.73
N ASN A 262 32.11 -9.42 5.26
CA ASN A 262 32.38 -10.74 4.67
C ASN A 262 33.88 -11.00 4.34
N LEU A 263 34.78 -10.51 5.21
CA LEU A 263 36.25 -10.57 5.00
C LEU A 263 36.77 -12.00 4.81
N ASP A 264 36.24 -12.99 5.54
CA ASP A 264 36.66 -14.40 5.38
C ASP A 264 36.55 -14.93 3.94
N THR A 265 35.57 -14.42 3.18
CA THR A 265 35.35 -14.80 1.79
C THR A 265 36.16 -13.97 0.80
N LEU A 266 36.48 -12.71 1.14
CA LEU A 266 37.24 -11.79 0.28
C LEU A 266 38.75 -11.97 0.46
N ASP A 267 39.22 -12.24 1.67
CA ASP A 267 40.64 -12.48 2.01
C ASP A 267 41.09 -13.92 1.69
N GLY A 268 40.18 -14.79 1.23
CA GLY A 268 40.49 -16.15 0.79
C GLY A 268 40.73 -17.18 1.90
N ASN A 269 40.46 -16.84 3.17
CA ASN A 269 40.65 -17.75 4.31
C ASN A 269 39.63 -18.91 4.37
N LYS A 270 38.45 -18.77 3.73
CA LYS A 270 37.47 -19.86 3.57
C LYS A 270 37.61 -20.54 2.21
N LYS A 271 37.80 -21.88 2.18
CA LYS A 271 37.79 -22.65 0.92
C LYS A 271 36.50 -22.38 0.15
N ARG A 272 36.66 -21.90 -1.09
CA ARG A 272 35.59 -21.56 -2.04
C ARG A 272 34.57 -22.70 -2.11
N LYS A 273 33.37 -22.47 -1.57
CA LYS A 273 32.21 -23.29 -1.92
C LYS A 273 31.74 -22.80 -3.28
N GLU A 274 31.92 -23.64 -4.29
CA GLU A 274 31.34 -23.45 -5.61
C GLU A 274 29.81 -23.31 -5.44
N PHE A 275 29.26 -22.24 -6.00
CA PHE A 275 27.82 -22.00 -6.12
C PHE A 275 27.35 -22.44 -7.50
#